data_AF-A0A117QW69-F1
#
_entry.id   AF-A0A117QW69-F1
#
_cell.length_a   1.000
_cell.length_b   1.000
_cell.length_c   1.000
_cell.angle_alpha   90.00
_cell.angle_beta   90.00
_cell.angle_gamma   90.00
#
_symmetry.space_group_name_H-M   'P 1'
#
loop_
_entity.id
_entity.type
_entity.pdbx_description
1 polymer ?
#
loop_
_entity_poly.entity_id
_entity_poly.type
_entity_poly.pdbx_seq_one_letter_code
_entity_poly.pdbx_strand_id
1 'polypeptide(L)'
;MSALQMAVDAAKAASRAAAYAAATVLAQAIGTEGTIHLPEAHSGVWCRLTAGRLTADILSTSHGDRARMRLIQVTPEAYERVRTWVHDQEGCGHGEDCESCHAEPWPSYEELNAEDSDFAIVHPDDRDRGTAQAAFGRVSFTLDDEPVTKLAKIITLTLASD
;
A
#
# COMPACT_ATOMS: atom_id res chain seq x y z
N MET A 1 29.18 1.65 -27.04
CA MET A 1 28.42 1.76 -25.77
C MET A 1 29.36 2.36 -24.73
N SER A 2 28.98 3.47 -24.08
CA SER A 2 29.85 4.15 -23.11
C SER A 2 29.73 3.52 -21.71
N ALA A 3 30.75 3.68 -20.86
CA ALA A 3 30.71 3.22 -19.47
C ALA A 3 29.53 3.81 -18.68
N LEU A 4 29.18 5.07 -18.96
CA LEU A 4 28.01 5.73 -18.38
C LEU A 4 26.71 5.03 -18.78
N GLN A 5 26.56 4.68 -20.06
CA GLN A 5 25.37 3.98 -20.54
C GLN A 5 25.23 2.60 -19.86
N MET A 6 26.34 1.86 -19.75
CA MET A 6 26.36 0.57 -19.06
C MET A 6 25.95 0.69 -17.58
N ALA A 7 26.45 1.72 -16.89
CA ALA A 7 26.09 1.95 -15.48
C ALA A 7 24.59 2.27 -15.32
N VAL A 8 24.03 3.10 -16.20
CA VAL A 8 22.60 3.43 -16.19
C VAL A 8 21.75 2.19 -16.47
N ASP A 9 22.12 1.38 -17.45
CA ASP A 9 21.37 0.17 -17.79
C ASP A 9 21.42 -0.87 -16.67
N ALA A 10 22.58 -1.01 -16.01
CA ALA A 10 22.74 -1.88 -14.83
C ALA A 10 21.86 -1.41 -13.66
N ALA A 11 21.82 -0.11 -13.37
CA ALA A 11 20.98 0.44 -12.30
C ALA A 11 19.48 0.22 -12.58
N LYS A 12 19.05 0.39 -13.83
CA LYS A 12 17.66 0.11 -14.25
C LYS A 12 17.33 -1.38 -14.13
N ALA A 13 18.24 -2.26 -14.54
CA ALA A 13 18.06 -3.70 -14.40
C ALA A 13 17.93 -4.12 -12.93
N ALA A 14 18.77 -3.58 -12.05
CA ALA A 14 18.68 -3.82 -10.61
C ALA A 14 17.35 -3.34 -10.02
N SER A 15 16.90 -2.14 -10.38
CA SER A 15 15.61 -1.59 -9.90
C SER A 15 14.41 -2.43 -10.37
N ARG A 16 14.45 -2.92 -11.62
CA ARG A 16 13.43 -3.85 -12.15
C ARG A 16 13.42 -5.18 -11.41
N ALA A 17 14.59 -5.75 -11.12
CA ALA A 17 14.70 -6.98 -10.35
C ALA A 17 14.17 -6.82 -8.93
N ALA A 18 14.50 -5.70 -8.26
CA ALA A 18 13.96 -5.34 -6.96
C ALA A 18 12.43 -5.21 -7.00
N ALA A 19 11.88 -4.54 -8.02
CA ALA A 19 10.44 -4.41 -8.17
C ALA A 19 9.73 -5.76 -8.39
N TYR A 20 10.33 -6.67 -9.17
CA TYR A 20 9.79 -8.02 -9.34
C TYR A 20 9.81 -8.82 -8.02
N ALA A 21 10.89 -8.69 -7.24
CA ALA A 21 10.98 -9.31 -5.92
C ALA A 21 9.93 -8.73 -4.96
N ALA A 22 9.73 -7.41 -4.96
CA ALA A 22 8.70 -6.73 -4.18
C ALA A 22 7.29 -7.21 -4.54
N ALA A 23 6.96 -7.28 -5.84
CA ALA A 23 5.69 -7.86 -6.30
C ALA A 23 5.52 -9.30 -5.83
N THR A 24 6.58 -10.10 -5.86
CA THR A 24 6.56 -11.48 -5.34
C THR A 24 6.27 -11.53 -3.84
N VAL A 25 6.87 -10.65 -3.03
CA VAL A 25 6.60 -10.55 -1.59
C VAL A 25 5.13 -10.22 -1.33
N LEU A 26 4.54 -9.28 -2.08
CA LEU A 26 3.12 -8.94 -1.94
C LEU A 26 2.19 -10.09 -2.37
N ALA A 27 2.56 -10.82 -3.44
CA ALA A 27 1.84 -12.01 -3.88
C ALA A 27 1.85 -13.13 -2.82
N GLN A 28 3.00 -13.34 -2.17
CA GLN A 28 3.12 -14.27 -1.05
C GLN A 28 2.29 -13.82 0.15
N ALA A 29 2.30 -12.52 0.48
CA ALA A 29 1.53 -11.97 1.59
C ALA A 29 0.02 -12.19 1.40
N ILE A 30 -0.50 -12.05 0.17
CA ILE A 30 -1.93 -12.29 -0.10
C ILE A 30 -2.29 -13.79 -0.19
N GLY A 31 -1.28 -14.68 -0.22
CA GLY A 31 -1.47 -16.13 -0.21
C GLY A 31 -2.18 -16.69 -1.44
N THR A 32 -2.22 -15.94 -2.54
CA THR A 32 -2.92 -16.32 -3.78
C THR A 32 -1.96 -16.20 -4.96
N GLU A 33 -2.11 -17.07 -5.96
CA GLU A 33 -1.38 -16.91 -7.22
C GLU A 33 -1.66 -15.55 -7.86
N GLY A 34 -0.61 -14.88 -8.30
CA GLY A 34 -0.67 -13.54 -8.88
C GLY A 34 -0.01 -13.50 -10.26
N THR A 35 -0.43 -12.53 -11.07
CA THR A 35 0.21 -12.22 -12.35
C THR A 35 0.96 -10.90 -12.24
N ILE A 36 2.22 -10.89 -12.67
CA ILE A 36 3.05 -9.68 -12.74
C ILE A 36 3.08 -9.20 -14.19
N HIS A 37 2.59 -7.99 -14.42
CA HIS A 37 2.57 -7.32 -15.71
C HIS A 37 3.72 -6.31 -15.78
N LEU A 38 4.46 -6.34 -16.90
CA LEU A 38 5.47 -5.34 -17.20
C LEU A 38 4.84 -4.31 -18.14
N PRO A 39 4.92 -3.00 -17.83
CA PRO A 39 4.35 -1.98 -18.69
C PRO A 39 5.12 -1.88 -20.00
N GLU A 40 4.40 -1.75 -21.12
CA GLU A 40 4.97 -1.63 -22.46
C GLU A 40 5.62 -0.26 -22.71
N ALA A 41 5.22 0.76 -21.95
CA ALA A 41 5.73 2.13 -22.02
C ALA A 41 6.06 2.70 -20.63
N HIS A 42 6.76 3.85 -20.59
CA HIS A 42 7.04 4.58 -19.36
C HIS A 42 5.73 5.04 -18.69
N SER A 43 5.30 4.29 -17.68
CA SER A 43 4.00 4.42 -17.00
C SER A 43 4.14 4.86 -15.54
N GLY A 44 5.34 5.28 -15.13
CA GLY A 44 5.63 5.61 -13.73
C GLY A 44 5.76 4.38 -12.82
N VAL A 45 5.58 3.16 -13.33
CA VAL A 45 5.71 1.90 -12.58
C VAL A 45 6.75 0.97 -13.22
N TRP A 46 7.43 0.17 -12.40
CA TRP A 46 8.31 -0.90 -12.87
C TRP A 46 7.52 -2.14 -13.27
N CYS A 47 6.51 -2.50 -12.48
CA CYS A 47 5.59 -3.60 -12.74
C CYS A 47 4.28 -3.43 -11.97
N ARG A 48 3.25 -4.18 -12.39
CA ARG A 48 1.97 -4.30 -11.70
C ARG A 48 1.72 -5.74 -11.29
N LEU A 49 1.38 -5.97 -10.04
CA LEU A 49 0.85 -7.23 -9.52
C LEU A 49 -0.68 -7.19 -9.51
N THR A 50 -1.30 -8.28 -9.97
CA THR A 50 -2.71 -8.58 -9.71
C THR A 50 -2.81 -9.96 -9.09
N ALA A 51 -3.40 -10.08 -7.90
CA ALA A 51 -3.51 -11.34 -7.16
C ALA A 51 -4.78 -11.37 -6.30
N GLY A 52 -5.80 -12.11 -6.74
CA GLY A 52 -7.10 -12.16 -6.04
C GLY A 52 -7.70 -10.75 -5.82
N ARG A 53 -7.80 -10.34 -4.55
CA ARG A 53 -8.34 -9.03 -4.13
C ARG A 53 -7.31 -7.89 -4.09
N LEU A 54 -6.07 -8.16 -4.50
CA LEU A 54 -4.95 -7.23 -4.47
C LEU A 54 -4.57 -6.76 -5.87
N THR A 55 -4.39 -5.45 -6.02
CA THR A 55 -3.61 -4.84 -7.10
C THR A 55 -2.49 -4.02 -6.48
N ALA A 56 -1.25 -4.15 -6.99
CA ALA A 56 -0.13 -3.34 -6.54
C ALA A 56 0.74 -2.87 -7.70
N ASP A 57 1.00 -1.57 -7.74
CA ASP A 57 1.84 -0.88 -8.71
C ASP A 57 3.18 -0.54 -8.06
N ILE A 58 4.26 -1.23 -8.44
CA ILE A 58 5.59 -0.95 -7.90
C ILE A 58 6.17 0.27 -8.61
N LEU A 59 6.44 1.34 -7.87
CA LEU A 59 6.69 2.66 -8.43
C LEU A 59 8.11 2.77 -9.02
N SER A 60 8.22 3.33 -10.23
CA SER A 60 9.50 3.54 -10.91
C SER A 60 10.34 4.68 -10.34
N THR A 61 9.68 5.59 -9.62
CA THR A 61 10.31 6.65 -8.82
C THR A 61 10.99 6.10 -7.57
N SER A 62 10.69 4.86 -7.19
CA SER A 62 11.37 4.11 -6.14
C SER A 62 12.35 3.12 -6.74
N HIS A 63 13.33 2.66 -5.96
CA HIS A 63 14.25 1.60 -6.38
C HIS A 63 13.61 0.21 -6.35
N GLY A 64 12.28 0.14 -6.54
CA GLY A 64 11.47 -1.08 -6.50
C GLY A 64 10.93 -1.42 -5.11
N ASP A 65 11.05 -0.53 -4.13
CA ASP A 65 10.73 -0.77 -2.72
C ASP A 65 9.44 -0.08 -2.24
N ARG A 66 8.83 0.78 -3.07
CA ARG A 66 7.56 1.45 -2.79
C ARG A 66 6.50 1.11 -3.81
N ALA A 67 5.26 1.03 -3.36
CA ALA A 67 4.13 0.67 -4.20
C ALA A 67 2.89 1.48 -3.88
N ARG A 68 2.06 1.67 -4.91
CA ARG A 68 0.64 1.98 -4.74
C ARG A 68 -0.12 0.66 -4.66
N MET A 69 -0.89 0.45 -3.60
CA MET A 69 -1.64 -0.79 -3.38
C MET A 69 -3.13 -0.49 -3.32
N ARG A 70 -3.95 -1.33 -3.96
CA ARG A 70 -5.39 -1.39 -3.74
C ARG A 70 -5.78 -2.77 -3.23
N LEU A 71 -6.50 -2.80 -2.12
CA LEU A 71 -7.06 -4.02 -1.55
C LEU A 71 -8.57 -3.87 -1.46
N ILE A 72 -9.30 -4.85 -2.00
CA ILE A 72 -10.77 -4.86 -1.99
C ILE A 72 -11.32 -5.98 -1.13
N GLN A 73 -12.61 -5.93 -0.82
CA GLN A 73 -13.32 -7.03 -0.14
C GLN A 73 -12.67 -7.41 1.21
N VAL A 74 -12.23 -6.39 1.97
CA VAL A 74 -11.71 -6.54 3.33
C VAL A 74 -12.88 -6.57 4.30
N THR A 75 -12.82 -7.41 5.34
CA THR A 75 -13.88 -7.44 6.35
C THR A 75 -13.72 -6.22 7.28
N PRO A 76 -14.80 -5.74 7.92
CA PRO A 76 -14.72 -4.64 8.88
C PRO A 76 -13.69 -4.90 10.00
N GLU A 77 -13.68 -6.10 10.56
CA GLU A 77 -12.79 -6.50 11.65
C GLU A 77 -11.32 -6.49 11.20
N ALA A 78 -11.08 -6.98 9.98
CA ALA A 78 -9.75 -7.01 9.38
C ALA A 78 -9.25 -5.59 9.06
N TYR A 79 -10.14 -4.68 8.65
CA TYR A 79 -9.83 -3.26 8.44
C TYR A 79 -9.48 -2.56 9.76
N GLU A 80 -10.29 -2.74 10.80
CA GLU A 80 -10.01 -2.15 12.13
C GLU A 80 -8.70 -2.67 12.71
N ARG A 81 -8.38 -3.95 12.52
CA ARG A 81 -7.09 -4.51 12.93
C ARG A 81 -5.91 -3.81 12.23
N VAL A 82 -6.04 -3.50 10.94
CA VAL A 82 -5.04 -2.71 10.22
C VAL A 82 -4.96 -1.30 10.79
N ARG A 83 -6.09 -0.64 11.00
CA ARG A 83 -6.17 0.71 11.57
C ARG A 83 -5.45 0.79 12.92
N THR A 84 -5.74 -0.12 13.85
CA THR A 84 -5.06 -0.20 15.15
C THR A 84 -3.57 -0.43 14.99
N TRP A 85 -3.15 -1.41 14.17
CA TRP A 85 -1.73 -1.67 13.96
C TRP A 85 -0.99 -0.46 13.38
N VAL A 86 -1.57 0.22 12.40
CA VAL A 86 -0.96 1.42 11.81
C VAL A 86 -0.85 2.53 12.86
N HIS A 87 -1.89 2.76 13.65
CA HIS A 87 -1.87 3.74 14.73
C HIS A 87 -0.75 3.45 15.75
N ASP A 88 -0.59 2.19 16.16
CA ASP A 88 0.46 1.76 17.11
C ASP A 88 1.88 1.94 16.54
N GLN A 89 2.06 1.79 15.21
CA GLN A 89 3.36 1.96 14.57
C GLN A 89 3.69 3.43 14.25
N GLU A 90 2.67 4.25 13.98
CA GLU A 90 2.81 5.62 13.51
C GLU A 90 2.37 6.64 14.56
N GLY A 91 2.64 6.34 15.84
CA GLY A 91 2.40 7.26 16.93
C GLY A 91 3.00 8.64 16.66
N CYS A 92 2.36 9.69 17.18
CA CYS A 92 2.80 11.05 16.97
C CYS A 92 4.22 11.26 17.53
N GLY A 93 5.19 11.48 16.65
CA GLY A 93 6.58 11.73 17.02
C GLY A 93 6.83 13.05 17.76
N HIS A 94 5.79 13.89 17.90
CA HIS A 94 5.86 15.18 18.59
C HIS A 94 5.51 15.08 20.09
N GLY A 95 5.20 13.88 20.61
CA GLY A 95 4.88 13.65 22.03
C GLY A 95 3.38 13.62 22.34
N GLU A 96 3.05 13.34 23.60
CA GLU A 96 1.67 13.08 24.08
C GLU A 96 0.75 14.31 23.99
N ASP A 97 1.31 15.53 23.99
CA ASP A 97 0.56 16.80 23.94
C ASP A 97 0.46 17.38 22.51
N CYS A 98 0.66 16.57 21.47
CA CYS A 98 0.64 17.06 20.10
C CYS A 98 -0.78 17.31 19.60
N GLU A 99 -1.20 18.57 19.61
CA GLU A 99 -2.49 19.02 19.06
C GLU A 99 -2.48 19.19 17.52
N SER A 100 -1.30 19.17 16.89
CA SER A 100 -1.14 19.43 15.46
C SER A 100 -1.24 18.20 14.56
N CYS A 101 -1.19 17.00 15.14
CA CYS A 101 -1.30 15.76 14.37
C CYS A 101 -2.75 15.30 14.28
N HIS A 102 -3.12 14.71 13.14
CA HIS A 102 -4.46 14.18 12.94
C HIS A 102 -4.71 13.04 13.93
N ALA A 103 -5.70 13.21 14.81
CA ALA A 103 -6.00 12.23 15.87
C ALA A 103 -6.43 10.87 15.29
N GLU A 104 -7.16 10.90 14.17
CA GLU A 104 -7.67 9.70 13.50
C GLU A 104 -7.23 9.65 12.04
N PRO A 105 -5.96 9.33 11.75
CA PRO A 105 -5.41 9.38 10.39
C PRO A 105 -6.03 8.35 9.43
N TRP A 106 -6.74 7.38 9.99
CA TRP A 106 -7.54 6.39 9.27
C TRP A 106 -8.98 6.48 9.78
N PRO A 107 -9.98 6.63 8.89
CA PRO A 107 -11.38 6.60 9.30
C PRO A 107 -11.72 5.24 9.92
N SER A 108 -12.61 5.23 10.90
CA SER A 108 -13.20 4.01 11.44
C SER A 108 -14.18 3.38 10.43
N TYR A 109 -14.46 2.09 10.57
CA TYR A 109 -15.48 1.43 9.77
C TYR A 109 -16.87 2.04 9.97
N GLU A 110 -17.18 2.53 11.18
CA GLU A 110 -18.45 3.21 11.46
C GLU A 110 -18.60 4.46 10.60
N GLU A 111 -17.55 5.28 10.49
CA GLU A 111 -17.52 6.46 9.63
C GLU A 111 -17.62 6.06 8.15
N LEU A 112 -16.85 5.07 7.71
CA LEU A 112 -16.90 4.59 6.33
C LEU A 112 -18.29 4.07 5.94
N ASN A 113 -19.04 3.50 6.88
CA ASN A 113 -20.36 2.93 6.63
C ASN A 113 -21.50 3.94 6.84
N ALA A 114 -21.21 5.12 7.39
CA ALA A 114 -22.20 6.17 7.57
C ALA A 114 -22.56 6.86 6.25
N GLU A 115 -21.61 6.97 5.31
CA GLU A 115 -21.78 7.62 4.03
C GLU A 115 -21.23 6.74 2.89
N ASP A 116 -21.93 6.71 1.74
CA ASP A 116 -21.42 6.05 0.52
C ASP A 116 -20.47 7.00 -0.22
N SER A 117 -19.28 7.20 0.36
CA SER A 117 -18.24 8.10 -0.16
C SER A 117 -16.84 7.53 0.07
N ASP A 118 -15.87 8.04 -0.71
CA ASP A 118 -14.45 7.77 -0.47
C ASP A 118 -13.95 8.69 0.65
N PHE A 119 -13.40 8.10 1.70
CA PHE A 119 -12.76 8.82 2.80
C PHE A 119 -11.25 8.84 2.61
N ALA A 120 -10.63 9.95 2.97
CA ALA A 120 -9.17 10.08 2.94
C ALA A 120 -8.53 9.22 4.04
N ILE A 121 -7.43 8.56 3.69
CA ILE A 121 -6.46 8.07 4.65
C ILE A 121 -5.28 9.04 4.58
N VAL A 122 -4.84 9.52 5.74
CA VAL A 122 -3.71 10.44 5.87
C VAL A 122 -2.61 9.85 6.75
N HIS A 123 -1.45 10.49 6.72
CA HIS A 123 -0.44 10.32 7.75
C HIS A 123 -0.80 11.16 8.99
N PRO A 124 -0.19 10.88 10.16
CA PRO A 124 -0.39 11.73 11.34
C PRO A 124 -0.06 13.22 11.12
N ASP A 125 0.79 13.53 10.15
CA ASP A 125 1.17 14.89 9.74
C ASP A 125 0.27 15.47 8.63
N ASP A 126 -0.92 14.89 8.41
CA ASP A 126 -1.94 15.31 7.43
C ASP A 126 -1.51 15.20 5.96
N ARG A 127 -0.39 14.51 5.67
CA ARG A 127 -0.03 14.20 4.29
C ARG A 127 -0.93 13.10 3.74
N ASP A 128 -1.38 13.31 2.50
CA ASP A 128 -2.13 12.32 1.74
C ASP A 128 -1.42 10.96 1.74
N ARG A 129 -2.20 9.92 2.01
CA ARG A 129 -1.72 8.52 2.04
C ARG A 129 -2.59 7.57 1.23
N GLY A 130 -3.85 7.91 1.01
CA GLY A 130 -4.72 7.14 0.14
C GLY A 130 -6.19 7.33 0.48
N THR A 131 -7.01 6.33 0.20
CA THR A 131 -8.45 6.38 0.42
C THR A 131 -9.02 5.05 0.92
N ALA A 132 -10.14 5.11 1.63
CA ALA A 132 -10.95 3.97 2.02
C ALA A 132 -12.42 4.22 1.73
N GLN A 133 -13.15 3.14 1.46
CA GLN A 133 -14.59 3.16 1.24
C GLN A 133 -15.19 1.87 1.79
N ALA A 134 -16.33 1.96 2.48
CA ALA A 134 -17.16 0.80 2.76
C ALA A 134 -18.28 0.68 1.70
N ALA A 135 -18.44 -0.51 1.15
CA ALA A 135 -19.54 -0.84 0.25
C ALA A 135 -19.95 -2.30 0.46
N PHE A 136 -21.26 -2.55 0.53
CA PHE A 136 -21.83 -3.90 0.69
C PHE A 136 -21.25 -4.69 1.89
N GLY A 137 -21.02 -4.01 3.03
CA GLY A 137 -20.48 -4.63 4.25
C GLY A 137 -19.01 -5.05 4.14
N ARG A 138 -18.27 -4.50 3.17
CA ARG A 138 -16.85 -4.73 2.94
C ARG A 138 -16.12 -3.41 2.78
N VAL A 139 -14.85 -3.38 3.15
CA VAL A 139 -13.98 -2.23 2.95
C VAL A 139 -13.10 -2.46 1.72
N SER A 140 -12.93 -1.42 0.92
CA SER A 140 -11.86 -1.31 -0.07
C SER A 140 -11.00 -0.12 0.29
N PHE A 141 -9.68 -0.25 0.19
CA PHE A 141 -8.78 0.87 0.41
C PHE A 141 -7.61 0.86 -0.57
N THR A 142 -7.13 2.06 -0.88
CA THR A 142 -5.95 2.32 -1.68
C THR A 142 -4.93 3.03 -0.79
N LEU A 143 -3.68 2.60 -0.85
CA LEU A 143 -2.55 3.29 -0.24
C LEU A 143 -1.56 3.68 -1.32
N ASP A 144 -1.13 4.93 -1.26
CA ASP A 144 -0.21 5.55 -2.18
C ASP A 144 1.20 5.55 -1.61
N ASP A 145 2.16 5.22 -2.49
CA ASP A 145 3.58 5.34 -2.20
C ASP A 145 3.98 4.80 -0.83
N GLU A 146 3.67 3.54 -0.52
CA GLU A 146 4.00 2.91 0.76
C GLU A 146 5.15 1.90 0.62
N PRO A 147 6.00 1.70 1.64
CA PRO A 147 6.99 0.64 1.64
C PRO A 147 6.35 -0.73 1.45
N VAL A 148 6.93 -1.55 0.56
CA VAL A 148 6.44 -2.90 0.25
C VAL A 148 6.35 -3.79 1.49
N THR A 149 7.31 -3.66 2.42
CA THR A 149 7.32 -4.41 3.69
C THR A 149 6.11 -4.10 4.57
N LYS A 150 5.73 -2.82 4.63
CA LYS A 150 4.57 -2.34 5.37
C LYS A 150 3.28 -2.84 4.72
N LEU A 151 3.20 -2.74 3.39
CA LEU A 151 2.07 -3.26 2.62
C LEU A 151 1.89 -4.78 2.80
N ALA A 152 2.97 -5.55 2.79
CA ALA A 152 2.93 -7.00 3.05
C ALA A 152 2.37 -7.31 4.45
N LYS A 153 2.75 -6.53 5.47
CA LYS A 153 2.21 -6.66 6.83
C LYS A 153 0.72 -6.33 6.88
N ILE A 154 0.29 -5.23 6.24
CA ILE A 154 -1.13 -4.85 6.12
C ILE A 154 -1.93 -5.97 5.48
N ILE A 155 -1.47 -6.51 4.34
CA ILE A 155 -2.13 -7.63 3.67
C ILE A 155 -2.28 -8.83 4.62
N THR A 156 -1.21 -9.19 5.33
CA THR A 156 -1.25 -10.33 6.27
C THR A 156 -2.27 -10.11 7.38
N LEU A 157 -2.34 -8.89 7.94
CA LEU A 157 -3.34 -8.53 8.96
C LEU A 157 -4.77 -8.63 8.42
N THR A 158 -4.98 -8.35 7.13
CA THR A 158 -6.30 -8.47 6.50
C THR A 158 -6.77 -9.92 6.29
N LEU A 159 -5.86 -10.88 6.42
CA LEU A 159 -6.12 -12.32 6.21
C LEU A 159 -6.18 -13.10 7.52
N ALA A 160 -5.63 -12.55 8.61
CA ALA A 160 -5.70 -13.22 9.91
C ALA A 160 -7.17 -13.41 10.32
N SER A 161 -7.53 -14.65 10.64
CA SER A 161 -8.80 -14.95 11.31
C SER A 161 -8.55 -14.82 12.81
N ASP A 162 -9.56 -14.33 13.55
CA ASP A 162 -9.55 -14.44 15.02
C ASP A 162 -9.72 -15.89 15.48
#